data_AF-A0A2V8NU57-F1
#
_entry.id   AF-A0A2V8NU57-F1
#
_cell.length_a   1.000
_cell.length_b   1.000
_cell.length_c   1.000
_cell.angle_alpha   90.00
_cell.angle_beta   90.00
_cell.angle_gamma   90.00
#
_symmetry.space_group_name_H-M   'P 1'
#
loop_
_entity.id
_entity.type
_entity.pdbx_description
1 polymer ?
#
loop_
_entity_poly.entity_id
_entity_poly.type
_entity_poly.pdbx_seq_one_letter_code
_entity_poly.pdbx_strand_id
1 'polypeptide(L)'
;MRSNRLWILFLVFACLATEAKAQDFCGPNTVTYYRVDSSAGGGVMCVLFVDRNSFAFYAQGMEHGKTFRLVGYSHRDIPGVYFDTDYASINGNGEQFAQMASLRYETVILDDSNWDEHYPPQRIYHQLMESEGIWVKYYRGGPISAVPTLLPISTCGGNLKTFHVEGRPGEVRCLLKTQDHDPAAWLGTGTYQGKRYLHIGTAFFGALGARWGASDICLPSFDCGRVNFGSLNLNSSPGGGFGRGTIGARSGDRPRWYITGAWNETWVAP
;
A
#
# COMPACT_ATOMS: atom_id res chain seq x y z
N MET A 1 53.63 -46.33 -33.97
CA MET A 1 53.64 -45.44 -32.78
C MET A 1 52.55 -44.40 -32.99
N ARG A 2 51.37 -44.59 -32.39
CA ARG A 2 50.21 -43.70 -32.57
C ARG A 2 50.19 -42.67 -31.45
N SER A 3 50.13 -41.40 -31.85
CA SER A 3 50.09 -40.22 -31.00
C SER A 3 48.68 -40.03 -30.43
N ASN A 4 48.55 -40.07 -29.10
CA ASN A 4 47.35 -39.69 -28.36
C ASN A 4 47.32 -38.16 -28.20
N ARG A 5 46.34 -37.49 -28.81
CA ARG A 5 45.98 -36.12 -28.44
C ARG A 5 44.70 -36.16 -27.60
N LEU A 6 44.90 -35.96 -26.30
CA LEU A 6 43.86 -35.75 -25.30
C LEU A 6 43.33 -34.32 -25.46
N TRP A 7 42.09 -34.15 -25.89
CA TRP A 7 41.41 -32.85 -25.92
C TRP A 7 40.62 -32.70 -24.62
N ILE A 8 41.07 -31.80 -23.75
CA ILE A 8 40.34 -31.39 -22.54
C ILE A 8 39.29 -30.36 -22.97
N LEU A 9 38.01 -30.75 -22.91
CA LEU A 9 36.89 -29.83 -23.08
C LEU A 9 36.71 -29.04 -21.78
N PHE A 10 36.99 -27.73 -21.81
CA PHE A 10 36.55 -26.80 -20.77
C PHE A 10 35.06 -26.50 -20.96
N LEU A 11 34.21 -27.09 -20.13
CA LEU A 11 32.81 -26.67 -19.97
C LEU A 11 32.79 -25.42 -19.10
N VAL A 12 32.72 -24.26 -19.74
CA VAL A 12 32.36 -23.00 -19.06
C VAL A 12 30.86 -23.05 -18.79
N PHE A 13 30.49 -23.35 -17.54
CA PHE A 13 29.15 -23.09 -17.04
C PHE A 13 28.97 -21.57 -16.97
N ALA A 14 28.46 -20.98 -18.06
CA ALA A 14 27.88 -19.65 -18.01
C ALA A 14 26.61 -19.74 -17.15
N CYS A 15 26.73 -19.39 -15.88
CA CYS A 15 25.59 -19.09 -15.03
C CYS A 15 24.93 -17.85 -15.64
N LEU A 16 23.93 -18.06 -16.49
CA LEU A 16 23.04 -17.01 -16.98
C LEU A 16 22.26 -16.52 -15.76
N ALA A 17 22.83 -15.56 -15.03
CA ALA A 17 22.08 -14.65 -14.19
C ALA A 17 21.09 -13.97 -15.13
N THR A 18 19.85 -14.47 -15.14
CA THR A 18 18.75 -13.74 -15.76
C THR A 18 18.67 -12.44 -14.97
N GLU A 19 19.00 -11.33 -15.62
CA GLU A 19 18.68 -10.01 -15.10
C GLU A 19 17.18 -10.01 -14.83
N ALA A 20 16.82 -10.15 -13.55
CA ALA A 20 15.44 -9.99 -13.12
C ALA A 20 15.05 -8.58 -13.58
N LYS A 21 14.15 -8.51 -14.58
CA LYS A 21 13.63 -7.23 -15.05
C LYS A 21 13.19 -6.44 -13.81
N ALA A 22 13.73 -5.23 -13.65
CA ALA A 22 13.31 -4.30 -12.61
C ALA A 22 11.78 -4.23 -12.63
N GLN A 23 11.14 -4.82 -11.63
CA GLN A 23 9.70 -4.82 -11.51
C GLN A 23 9.28 -3.51 -10.88
N ASP A 24 8.45 -2.74 -11.58
CA ASP A 24 7.78 -1.59 -10.99
C ASP A 24 6.76 -2.15 -9.97
N PHE A 25 7.04 -1.97 -8.67
CA PHE A 25 6.24 -2.54 -7.58
C PHE A 25 4.95 -1.77 -7.30
N CYS A 26 4.91 -0.51 -7.70
CA CYS A 26 3.82 0.41 -7.44
C CYS A 26 3.30 0.97 -8.76
N GLY A 27 1.99 1.18 -8.84
CA GLY A 27 1.30 1.60 -10.05
C GLY A 27 1.35 3.11 -10.29
N PRO A 28 0.68 3.57 -11.36
CA PRO A 28 0.64 4.98 -11.72
C PRO A 28 0.13 5.84 -10.56
N ASN A 29 0.76 6.99 -10.31
CA ASN A 29 0.44 7.91 -9.19
C ASN A 29 0.87 7.43 -7.79
N THR A 30 1.58 6.31 -7.68
CA THR A 30 2.29 5.95 -6.45
C THR A 30 3.79 5.99 -6.66
N VAL A 31 4.51 6.21 -5.57
CA VAL A 31 5.96 6.26 -5.53
C VAL A 31 6.46 5.02 -4.82
N THR A 32 7.37 4.31 -5.45
CA THR A 32 8.01 3.13 -4.86
C THR A 32 9.15 3.58 -3.96
N TYR A 33 9.14 3.13 -2.71
CA TYR A 33 10.28 3.21 -1.80
C TYR A 33 10.72 1.82 -1.38
N TYR A 34 12.01 1.64 -1.14
CA TYR A 34 12.59 0.43 -0.58
C TYR A 34 13.27 0.76 0.75
N ARG A 35 13.23 -0.19 1.68
CA ARG A 35 13.88 -0.01 2.98
C ARG A 35 15.39 -0.21 2.83
N VAL A 36 16.17 0.78 3.26
CA VAL A 36 17.64 0.72 3.33
C VAL A 36 18.05 0.44 4.77
N ASP A 37 19.09 -0.38 4.92
CA ASP A 37 19.76 -0.67 6.20
C ASP A 37 18.82 -1.02 7.35
N SER A 38 18.32 -2.26 7.33
CA SER A 38 17.89 -2.84 8.59
C SER A 38 18.45 -4.25 8.72
N SER A 39 19.22 -4.48 9.79
CA SER A 39 19.54 -5.81 10.30
C SER A 39 18.28 -6.61 10.66
N ALA A 40 17.13 -5.95 10.66
CA ALA A 40 15.81 -6.50 10.88
C ALA A 40 15.12 -7.00 9.59
N GLY A 41 15.52 -6.60 8.38
CA GLY A 41 14.92 -7.07 7.12
C GLY A 41 14.73 -5.99 6.05
N GLY A 42 14.01 -6.34 4.98
CA GLY A 42 13.80 -5.50 3.80
C GLY A 42 12.33 -5.42 3.40
N GLY A 43 11.98 -4.44 2.60
CA GLY A 43 10.60 -4.27 2.13
C GLY A 43 10.44 -3.21 1.07
N VAL A 44 9.22 -3.15 0.53
CA VAL A 44 8.76 -2.15 -0.42
C VAL A 44 7.58 -1.39 0.15
N MET A 45 7.51 -0.10 -0.16
CA MET A 45 6.41 0.77 0.21
C MET A 45 5.92 1.54 -1.03
N CYS A 46 4.62 1.47 -1.29
CA CYS A 46 3.94 2.26 -2.30
C CYS A 46 3.25 3.43 -1.62
N VAL A 47 3.71 4.65 -1.90
CA VAL A 47 3.19 5.87 -1.29
C VAL A 47 2.34 6.63 -2.31
N LEU A 48 1.10 6.93 -1.91
CA LEU A 48 0.15 7.75 -2.64
C LEU A 48 0.08 9.12 -1.97
N PHE A 49 0.81 10.09 -2.52
CA PHE A 49 0.76 11.49 -2.05
C PHE A 49 -0.54 12.15 -2.49
N VAL A 50 -1.30 12.66 -1.53
CA VAL A 50 -2.52 13.43 -1.79
C VAL A 50 -2.15 14.89 -2.00
N ASP A 51 -1.34 15.41 -1.09
CA ASP A 51 -0.74 16.73 -1.13
C ASP A 51 0.55 16.74 -0.29
N ARG A 52 1.18 17.91 -0.18
CA ARG A 52 2.34 18.10 0.69
C ARG A 52 2.10 17.77 2.17
N ASN A 53 0.85 17.73 2.64
CA ASN A 53 0.53 17.54 4.06
C ASN A 53 -0.03 16.14 4.35
N SER A 54 -0.29 15.32 3.35
CA SER A 54 -0.90 14.02 3.57
C SER A 54 -0.57 13.00 2.47
N PHE A 55 -0.43 11.75 2.90
CA PHE A 55 -0.25 10.62 2.01
C PHE A 55 -0.77 9.34 2.64
N ALA A 56 -1.22 8.41 1.80
CA ALA A 56 -1.49 7.04 2.19
C ALA A 56 -0.37 6.13 1.70
N PHE A 57 -0.17 5.01 2.37
CA PHE A 57 0.81 4.03 1.92
C PHE A 57 0.36 2.59 2.13
N TYR A 58 0.89 1.75 1.26
CA TYR A 58 0.96 0.30 1.43
C TYR A 58 2.42 -0.10 1.62
N ALA A 59 2.71 -0.97 2.58
CA ALA A 59 4.04 -1.54 2.73
C ALA A 59 4.01 -3.05 2.90
N GLN A 60 5.00 -3.73 2.35
CA GLN A 60 5.20 -5.17 2.47
C GLN A 60 6.67 -5.50 2.59
N GLY A 61 7.01 -6.43 3.48
CA GLY A 61 8.39 -6.82 3.69
C GLY A 61 8.56 -7.92 4.72
N MET A 62 9.79 -8.05 5.20
CA MET A 62 10.17 -8.87 6.34
C MET A 62 10.79 -7.99 7.40
N GLU A 63 10.45 -8.29 8.66
CA GLU A 63 10.95 -7.64 9.86
C GLU A 63 11.25 -8.71 10.92
N HIS A 64 12.48 -8.78 11.41
CA HIS A 64 13.00 -9.82 12.30
C HIS A 64 12.61 -11.25 11.86
N GLY A 65 12.70 -11.53 10.55
CA GLY A 65 12.33 -12.81 9.96
C GLY A 65 10.83 -13.09 9.87
N LYS A 66 9.97 -12.11 10.20
CA LYS A 66 8.51 -12.19 10.09
C LYS A 66 8.02 -11.36 8.92
N THR A 67 7.12 -11.91 8.13
CA THR A 67 6.48 -11.18 7.04
C THR A 67 5.42 -10.21 7.53
N PHE A 68 5.31 -9.05 6.88
CA PHE A 68 4.28 -8.04 7.17
C PHE A 68 3.63 -7.49 5.90
N ARG A 69 2.37 -7.06 6.04
CA ARG A 69 1.68 -6.12 5.15
C ARG A 69 1.00 -5.04 5.97
N LEU A 70 1.15 -3.80 5.55
CA LEU A 70 0.68 -2.62 6.27
C LEU A 70 -0.10 -1.69 5.33
N VAL A 71 -1.11 -1.06 5.88
CA VAL A 71 -1.81 0.09 5.31
C VAL A 71 -1.68 1.22 6.30
N GLY A 72 -1.31 2.40 5.82
CA GLY A 72 -1.20 3.57 6.68
C GLY A 72 -1.60 4.87 6.00
N TYR A 73 -1.79 5.87 6.85
CA TYR A 73 -2.12 7.22 6.48
C TYR A 73 -1.32 8.18 7.35
N SER A 74 -0.68 9.15 6.71
CA SER A 74 0.14 10.16 7.34
C SER A 74 -0.45 11.53 7.05
N HIS A 75 -0.55 12.36 8.07
CA HIS A 75 -0.98 13.76 7.96
C HIS A 75 -0.10 14.65 8.83
N ARG A 76 -0.01 15.94 8.48
CA ARG A 76 0.62 16.94 9.34
C ARG A 76 -0.27 18.15 9.50
N ASP A 77 -0.39 18.61 10.74
CA ASP A 77 -1.17 19.81 11.09
C ASP A 77 -0.37 21.11 10.94
N ILE A 78 0.96 21.02 11.00
CA ILE A 78 1.87 22.18 10.98
C ILE A 78 2.88 22.01 9.84
N PRO A 79 3.25 23.09 9.11
CA PRO A 79 4.33 23.04 8.13
C PRO A 79 5.64 22.53 8.77
N GLY A 80 6.21 21.48 8.18
CA GLY A 80 7.44 20.87 8.69
C GLY A 80 7.72 19.54 7.98
N VAL A 81 8.76 18.84 8.41
CA VAL A 81 9.12 17.53 7.85
C VAL A 81 8.45 16.37 8.57
N TYR A 82 7.71 16.65 9.63
CA TYR A 82 7.14 15.69 10.57
C TYR A 82 5.65 15.46 10.30
N PHE A 83 5.25 14.20 10.35
CA PHE A 83 3.87 13.76 10.14
C PHE A 83 3.44 12.87 11.31
N ASP A 84 2.16 12.96 11.66
CA ASP A 84 1.46 11.97 12.46
C ASP A 84 0.97 10.85 11.54
N THR A 85 1.41 9.62 11.83
CA THR A 85 1.12 8.44 11.01
C THR A 85 0.32 7.40 11.78
N ASP A 86 -0.86 7.04 11.28
CA ASP A 86 -1.61 5.88 11.72
C ASP A 86 -1.40 4.72 10.75
N TYR A 87 -1.20 3.50 11.26
CA TYR A 87 -1.15 2.30 10.41
C TYR A 87 -1.73 1.06 11.09
N ALA A 88 -2.12 0.11 10.24
CA ALA A 88 -2.58 -1.20 10.68
C ALA A 88 -2.02 -2.30 9.79
N SER A 89 -1.76 -3.44 10.41
CA SER A 89 -1.40 -4.66 9.68
C SER A 89 -2.60 -5.34 9.04
N ILE A 90 -2.38 -5.80 7.81
CA ILE A 90 -3.17 -6.85 7.20
C ILE A 90 -2.66 -8.18 7.77
N ASN A 91 -3.55 -9.06 8.21
CA ASN A 91 -3.17 -10.38 8.70
C ASN A 91 -4.16 -11.47 8.30
N GLY A 92 -3.72 -12.72 8.41
CA GLY A 92 -4.50 -13.91 8.02
C GLY A 92 -4.27 -14.39 6.58
N ASN A 93 -3.30 -13.79 5.86
CA ASN A 93 -2.98 -14.11 4.46
C ASN A 93 -1.49 -14.47 4.29
N GLY A 94 -0.88 -15.09 5.30
CA GLY A 94 0.54 -15.46 5.33
C GLY A 94 1.46 -14.42 5.96
N GLU A 95 0.92 -13.31 6.48
CA GLU A 95 1.63 -12.41 7.38
C GLU A 95 1.85 -13.10 8.74
N GLN A 96 3.06 -13.00 9.25
CA GLN A 96 3.43 -13.52 10.57
C GLN A 96 3.38 -12.42 11.65
N PHE A 97 2.99 -11.22 11.24
CA PHE A 97 2.86 -10.05 12.09
C PHE A 97 1.41 -9.57 12.16
N ALA A 98 0.94 -9.27 13.37
CA ALA A 98 -0.39 -8.74 13.63
C ALA A 98 -0.32 -7.66 14.71
N GLN A 99 -0.32 -6.40 14.28
CA GLN A 99 -0.35 -5.22 15.16
C GLN A 99 -1.26 -4.12 14.59
N MET A 100 -1.82 -3.33 15.48
CA MET A 100 -2.32 -1.98 15.19
C MET A 100 -1.40 -1.02 15.93
N ALA A 101 -0.97 0.04 15.27
CA ALA A 101 -0.33 1.14 15.96
C ALA A 101 -1.04 2.42 15.53
N SER A 102 -1.84 2.97 16.44
CA SER A 102 -2.11 4.41 16.46
C SER A 102 -1.09 4.99 17.42
N LEU A 103 0.13 5.06 16.93
CA LEU A 103 1.21 5.72 17.62
C LEU A 103 1.46 6.93 16.75
N ARG A 104 1.35 8.13 17.33
CA ARG A 104 1.82 9.36 16.71
C ARG A 104 3.31 9.19 16.44
N TYR A 105 3.62 8.59 15.29
CA TYR A 105 4.97 8.33 14.86
C TYR A 105 5.37 9.44 13.93
N GLU A 106 6.52 10.03 14.25
CA GLU A 106 7.12 11.08 13.48
C GLU A 106 7.71 10.50 12.19
N THR A 107 6.95 10.56 11.09
CA THR A 107 7.53 10.30 9.77
C THR A 107 8.28 11.54 9.33
N VAL A 108 9.58 11.40 9.07
CA VAL A 108 10.44 12.53 8.69
C VAL A 108 10.78 12.47 7.22
N ILE A 109 10.49 13.54 6.50
CA ILE A 109 10.99 13.72 5.14
C ILE A 109 12.38 14.36 5.22
N LEU A 110 13.40 13.62 4.81
CA LEU A 110 14.80 13.98 5.04
C LEU A 110 15.40 14.91 3.98
N ASP A 111 14.68 15.22 2.90
CA ASP A 111 15.17 16.05 1.79
C ASP A 111 14.24 17.25 1.54
N ASP A 112 14.79 18.44 1.78
CA ASP A 112 14.40 19.85 1.46
C ASP A 112 12.93 20.29 1.32
N SER A 113 12.67 21.54 1.67
CA SER A 113 11.36 22.18 1.88
C SER A 113 10.40 22.30 0.68
N ASN A 114 10.70 21.72 -0.49
CA ASN A 114 10.01 21.95 -1.77
C ASN A 114 9.38 20.70 -2.42
N TRP A 115 9.20 19.60 -1.68
CA TRP A 115 8.50 18.43 -2.21
C TRP A 115 6.97 18.61 -2.19
N ASP A 116 6.28 17.96 -3.12
CA ASP A 116 4.81 17.87 -3.19
C ASP A 116 4.38 16.55 -3.88
N GLU A 117 3.09 16.38 -4.18
CA GLU A 117 2.56 15.19 -4.85
C GLU A 117 3.11 14.96 -6.26
N HIS A 118 3.63 15.99 -6.94
CA HIS A 118 4.28 15.90 -8.25
C HIS A 118 5.80 15.71 -8.13
N TYR A 119 6.40 16.18 -7.03
CA TYR A 119 7.82 16.08 -6.72
C TYR A 119 8.03 15.35 -5.39
N PRO A 120 7.82 14.02 -5.36
CA PRO A 120 7.83 13.27 -4.11
C PRO A 120 9.23 13.14 -3.52
N PRO A 121 9.34 13.12 -2.17
CA PRO A 121 10.60 13.17 -1.45
C PRO A 121 11.50 11.97 -1.74
N GLN A 122 12.81 12.16 -1.60
CA GLN A 122 13.79 11.11 -1.88
C GLN A 122 13.88 10.08 -0.76
N ARG A 123 13.69 10.51 0.47
CA ARG A 123 13.81 9.66 1.65
C ARG A 123 12.70 9.95 2.64
N ILE A 124 12.12 8.87 3.16
CA ILE A 124 11.13 8.88 4.22
C ILE A 124 11.74 8.08 5.37
N TYR A 125 12.03 8.73 6.48
CA TYR A 125 12.33 8.03 7.71
C TYR A 125 11.02 7.65 8.38
N HIS A 126 10.86 6.37 8.70
CA HIS A 126 9.67 5.85 9.34
C HIS A 126 10.08 4.86 10.43
N GLN A 127 9.63 5.12 11.66
CA GLN A 127 9.70 4.14 12.73
C GLN A 127 8.52 3.17 12.57
N LEU A 128 8.83 1.94 12.16
CA LEU A 128 7.86 0.89 11.96
C LEU A 128 8.05 -0.15 13.06
N MET A 129 7.01 -0.40 13.85
CA MET A 129 7.07 -1.35 14.96
C MET A 129 8.12 -0.94 16.02
N GLU A 130 9.03 -1.85 16.38
CA GLU A 130 10.15 -1.63 17.30
C GLU A 130 11.43 -1.20 16.56
N SER A 131 11.38 -0.98 15.24
CA SER A 131 12.55 -0.67 14.44
C SER A 131 12.43 0.66 13.72
N GLU A 132 13.55 1.35 13.68
CA GLU A 132 13.72 2.53 12.86
C GLU A 132 14.14 2.11 11.45
N GLY A 133 13.69 2.85 10.44
CA GLY A 133 14.01 2.50 9.06
C GLY A 133 13.98 3.71 8.15
N ILE A 134 14.94 3.76 7.22
CA ILE A 134 14.94 4.75 6.15
C ILE A 134 14.42 4.07 4.89
N TRP A 135 13.34 4.61 4.37
CA TRP A 135 12.78 4.27 3.08
C TRP A 135 13.35 5.21 2.03
N VAL A 136 14.04 4.66 1.03
CA VAL A 136 14.64 5.43 -0.06
C VAL A 136 13.82 5.22 -1.31
N LYS A 137 13.58 6.31 -2.03
CA LYS A 137 12.84 6.30 -3.28
C LYS A 137 13.56 5.40 -4.29
N TYR A 138 12.82 4.50 -4.89
CA TYR A 138 13.33 3.60 -5.91
C TYR A 138 13.55 4.34 -7.23
N TYR A 139 14.70 4.08 -7.84
CA TYR A 139 15.01 4.46 -9.21
C TYR A 139 15.16 3.20 -10.04
N ARG A 140 14.54 3.18 -11.23
CA ARG A 140 14.58 2.02 -12.13
C ARG A 140 16.03 1.55 -12.34
N GLY A 141 16.27 0.27 -12.10
CA GLY A 141 17.61 -0.35 -12.16
C GLY A 141 18.38 -0.33 -10.83
N GLY A 142 17.84 0.28 -9.79
CA GLY A 142 18.39 0.21 -8.43
C GLY A 142 18.24 -1.17 -7.80
N PRO A 143 19.02 -1.47 -6.75
CA PRO A 143 18.86 -2.71 -5.99
C PRO A 143 17.51 -2.71 -5.27
N ILE A 144 16.79 -3.82 -5.34
CA ILE A 144 15.57 -4.05 -4.56
C ILE A 144 15.87 -5.21 -3.61
N SER A 145 15.67 -4.99 -2.31
CA SER A 145 15.70 -6.09 -1.34
C SER A 145 14.67 -7.16 -1.71
N ALA A 146 14.95 -8.43 -1.45
CA ALA A 146 13.97 -9.49 -1.71
C ALA A 146 12.67 -9.21 -0.94
N VAL A 147 11.60 -8.90 -1.68
CA VAL A 147 10.25 -8.71 -1.11
C VAL A 147 9.61 -10.11 -1.03
N PRO A 148 9.15 -10.56 0.15
CA PRO A 148 8.52 -11.88 0.27
C PRO A 148 7.27 -11.93 -0.61
N THR A 149 6.99 -13.06 -1.26
CA THR A 149 5.70 -13.25 -1.93
C THR A 149 4.68 -13.71 -0.89
N LEU A 150 3.60 -12.95 -0.72
CA LEU A 150 2.52 -13.26 0.23
C LEU A 150 1.25 -13.67 -0.51
N LEU A 151 0.38 -14.43 0.17
CA LEU A 151 -0.88 -14.88 -0.42
C LEU A 151 -1.78 -13.69 -0.76
N PRO A 152 -2.70 -13.83 -1.71
CA PRO A 152 -3.70 -12.81 -1.96
C PRO A 152 -4.48 -12.43 -0.68
N ILE A 153 -4.87 -11.16 -0.60
CA ILE A 153 -5.65 -10.67 0.54
C ILE A 153 -7.07 -11.21 0.43
N SER A 154 -7.52 -11.87 1.48
CA SER A 154 -8.87 -12.45 1.62
C SER A 154 -9.53 -12.06 2.94
N THR A 155 -8.73 -11.55 3.88
CA THR A 155 -9.15 -10.99 5.16
C THR A 155 -8.27 -9.79 5.51
N CYS A 156 -8.81 -8.83 6.24
CA CYS A 156 -8.10 -7.63 6.65
C CYS A 156 -7.46 -7.74 8.04
N GLY A 157 -7.80 -8.77 8.80
CA GLY A 157 -7.43 -8.90 10.19
C GLY A 157 -8.29 -8.07 11.16
N GLY A 158 -7.88 -8.05 12.43
CA GLY A 158 -8.68 -7.44 13.51
C GLY A 158 -8.63 -5.92 13.62
N ASN A 159 -7.67 -5.27 12.94
CA ASN A 159 -7.35 -3.85 13.13
C ASN A 159 -7.82 -2.94 12.00
N LEU A 160 -8.42 -3.54 10.98
CA LEU A 160 -8.95 -2.86 9.80
C LEU A 160 -10.42 -3.24 9.65
N LYS A 161 -11.26 -2.28 9.28
CA LYS A 161 -12.66 -2.59 9.00
C LYS A 161 -12.73 -3.31 7.67
N THR A 162 -13.27 -4.52 7.70
CA THR A 162 -13.48 -5.33 6.50
C THR A 162 -14.80 -4.95 5.85
N PHE A 163 -14.78 -4.69 4.55
CA PHE A 163 -15.97 -4.65 3.72
C PHE A 163 -15.86 -5.66 2.58
N HIS A 164 -16.99 -6.18 2.15
CA HIS A 164 -17.12 -7.02 0.98
C HIS A 164 -17.75 -6.24 -0.17
N VAL A 165 -17.37 -6.58 -1.40
CA VAL A 165 -18.02 -6.00 -2.58
C VAL A 165 -19.31 -6.76 -2.88
N GLU A 166 -20.44 -6.04 -2.92
CA GLU A 166 -21.76 -6.60 -3.18
C GLU A 166 -21.76 -7.32 -4.53
N GLY A 167 -22.24 -8.58 -4.55
CA GLY A 167 -22.27 -9.41 -5.75
C GLY A 167 -20.91 -9.96 -6.22
N ARG A 168 -19.81 -9.72 -5.49
CA ARG A 168 -18.47 -10.24 -5.84
C ARG A 168 -17.83 -10.98 -4.66
N PRO A 169 -18.18 -12.26 -4.45
CA PRO A 169 -17.65 -13.06 -3.34
C PRO A 169 -16.12 -13.11 -3.34
N GLY A 170 -15.50 -12.92 -2.18
CA GLY A 170 -14.05 -12.97 -2.00
C GLY A 170 -13.31 -11.66 -2.28
N GLU A 171 -13.96 -10.64 -2.84
CA GLU A 171 -13.37 -9.30 -2.94
C GLU A 171 -13.54 -8.54 -1.63
N VAL A 172 -12.41 -8.11 -1.05
CA VAL A 172 -12.37 -7.43 0.24
C VAL A 172 -11.77 -6.03 0.15
N ARG A 173 -12.22 -5.16 1.04
CA ARG A 173 -11.70 -3.80 1.25
C ARG A 173 -11.35 -3.66 2.71
N CYS A 174 -10.09 -3.34 2.96
CA CYS A 174 -9.51 -3.20 4.29
C CYS A 174 -9.34 -1.72 4.58
N LEU A 175 -10.27 -1.19 5.37
CA LEU A 175 -10.41 0.24 5.61
C LEU A 175 -9.68 0.62 6.90
N LEU A 176 -8.76 1.58 6.78
CA LEU A 176 -8.12 2.26 7.89
C LEU A 176 -8.90 3.54 8.19
N LYS A 177 -9.23 3.71 9.46
CA LYS A 177 -9.84 4.93 10.01
C LYS A 177 -8.83 5.59 10.94
N THR A 178 -8.77 6.91 10.91
CA THR A 178 -8.09 7.71 11.94
C THR A 178 -9.11 8.49 12.76
N GLN A 179 -8.65 9.20 13.78
CA GLN A 179 -9.55 10.04 14.58
C GLN A 179 -10.24 11.12 13.73
N ASP A 180 -9.51 11.67 12.76
CA ASP A 180 -9.94 12.84 11.99
C ASP A 180 -10.39 12.50 10.55
N HIS A 181 -10.08 11.30 10.05
CA HIS A 181 -10.42 10.88 8.69
C HIS A 181 -11.06 9.48 8.64
N ASP A 182 -12.18 9.38 7.92
CA ASP A 182 -12.92 8.13 7.73
C ASP A 182 -13.59 8.06 6.33
N PRO A 183 -13.08 7.21 5.41
CA PRO A 183 -11.82 6.48 5.51
C PRO A 183 -10.61 7.41 5.47
N ALA A 184 -9.52 7.03 6.12
CA ALA A 184 -8.23 7.67 5.92
C ALA A 184 -7.48 7.02 4.75
N ALA A 185 -7.42 5.69 4.76
CA ALA A 185 -6.87 4.88 3.68
C ALA A 185 -7.65 3.57 3.54
N TRP A 186 -7.56 2.94 2.39
CA TRP A 186 -8.03 1.57 2.23
C TRP A 186 -7.14 0.79 1.28
N LEU A 187 -7.07 -0.51 1.51
CA LEU A 187 -6.48 -1.46 0.58
C LEU A 187 -7.56 -2.36 0.03
N GLY A 188 -7.57 -2.58 -1.28
CA GLY A 188 -8.59 -3.41 -1.92
C GLY A 188 -8.01 -4.34 -2.97
N THR A 189 -8.61 -5.51 -3.05
CA THR A 189 -8.27 -6.55 -4.02
C THR A 189 -9.52 -7.04 -4.72
N GLY A 190 -9.40 -7.33 -6.00
CA GLY A 190 -10.52 -7.81 -6.79
C GLY A 190 -10.13 -8.12 -8.21
N THR A 191 -11.14 -8.24 -9.07
CA THR A 191 -10.97 -8.48 -10.49
C THR A 191 -11.65 -7.39 -11.31
N TYR A 192 -10.91 -6.76 -12.21
CA TYR A 192 -11.42 -5.77 -13.14
C TYR A 192 -11.08 -6.20 -14.57
N GLN A 193 -12.09 -6.32 -15.43
CA GLN A 193 -11.94 -6.82 -16.81
C GLN A 193 -11.18 -8.17 -16.90
N GLY A 194 -11.45 -9.09 -15.96
CA GLY A 194 -10.81 -10.42 -15.91
C GLY A 194 -9.36 -10.41 -15.38
N LYS A 195 -8.88 -9.28 -14.88
CA LYS A 195 -7.52 -9.09 -14.38
C LYS A 195 -7.52 -8.78 -12.89
N ARG A 196 -6.58 -9.38 -12.14
CA ARG A 196 -6.54 -9.24 -10.69
C ARG A 196 -5.83 -7.94 -10.33
N TYR A 197 -6.38 -7.14 -9.45
CA TYR A 197 -5.73 -5.93 -8.96
C TYR A 197 -5.58 -5.94 -7.45
N LEU A 198 -4.60 -5.18 -6.99
CA LEU A 198 -4.43 -4.73 -5.62
C LEU A 198 -4.29 -3.21 -5.70
N HIS A 199 -4.97 -2.45 -4.86
CA HIS A 199 -4.86 -0.99 -4.86
C HIS A 199 -4.79 -0.44 -3.46
N ILE A 200 -4.06 0.67 -3.31
CA ILE A 200 -4.14 1.57 -2.17
C ILE A 200 -5.01 2.76 -2.58
N GLY A 201 -5.93 3.17 -1.72
CA GLY A 201 -6.68 4.40 -1.90
C GLY A 201 -6.83 5.19 -0.62
N THR A 202 -7.26 6.43 -0.78
CA THR A 202 -7.43 7.40 0.31
C THR A 202 -8.55 8.37 0.02
N ALA A 203 -9.14 8.89 1.10
CA ALA A 203 -10.11 9.96 1.07
C ALA A 203 -9.60 11.09 1.96
N PHE A 204 -9.62 12.30 1.43
CA PHE A 204 -9.24 13.51 2.15
C PHE A 204 -10.36 14.53 2.10
N PHE A 205 -10.67 15.13 3.23
CA PHE A 205 -11.69 16.17 3.37
C PHE A 205 -11.01 17.49 3.78
N GLY A 206 -10.63 18.30 2.80
CA GLY A 206 -10.00 19.59 3.03
C GLY A 206 -10.96 20.76 2.86
N ALA A 207 -10.50 21.97 3.23
CA ALA A 207 -11.24 23.22 3.03
C ALA A 207 -11.60 23.49 1.55
N LEU A 208 -10.83 22.92 0.61
CA LEU A 208 -11.05 23.03 -0.84
C LEU A 208 -11.93 21.92 -1.41
N GLY A 209 -12.53 21.09 -0.55
CA GLY A 209 -13.41 19.98 -0.94
C GLY A 209 -12.80 18.60 -0.67
N ALA A 210 -13.60 17.57 -0.98
CA ALA A 210 -13.21 16.18 -0.80
C ALA A 210 -12.40 15.68 -2.02
N ARG A 211 -11.21 15.12 -1.78
CA ARG A 211 -10.37 14.44 -2.78
C ARG A 211 -10.34 12.95 -2.47
N TRP A 212 -10.51 12.13 -3.49
CA TRP A 212 -10.54 10.68 -3.36
C TRP A 212 -9.76 10.09 -4.52
N GLY A 213 -9.11 8.95 -4.28
CA GLY A 213 -8.49 8.23 -5.37
C GLY A 213 -7.84 6.95 -4.90
N ALA A 214 -7.52 6.11 -5.88
CA ALA A 214 -6.76 4.90 -5.68
C ALA A 214 -5.71 4.74 -6.77
N SER A 215 -4.69 3.96 -6.46
CA SER A 215 -3.65 3.56 -7.37
C SER A 215 -3.34 2.08 -7.16
N ASP A 216 -3.02 1.39 -8.25
CA ASP A 216 -2.69 -0.03 -8.20
C ASP A 216 -1.31 -0.27 -7.56
N ILE A 217 -1.16 -1.45 -7.01
CA ILE A 217 0.09 -2.01 -6.49
C ILE A 217 0.46 -3.18 -7.39
N CYS A 218 1.66 -3.14 -7.95
CA CYS A 218 2.08 -3.94 -9.10
C CYS A 218 2.98 -5.12 -8.67
N LEU A 219 2.53 -5.83 -7.64
CA LEU A 219 3.17 -7.05 -7.16
C LEU A 219 3.03 -8.20 -8.19
N PRO A 220 3.92 -9.22 -8.19
CA PRO A 220 3.95 -10.27 -9.22
C PRO A 220 2.62 -11.01 -9.49
N SER A 221 1.67 -10.98 -8.56
CA SER A 221 0.36 -11.63 -8.67
C SER A 221 -0.78 -10.70 -9.09
N PHE A 222 -0.50 -9.44 -9.39
CA PHE A 222 -1.49 -8.40 -9.69
C PHE A 222 -1.12 -7.61 -10.94
N ASP A 223 -2.14 -7.28 -11.74
CA ASP A 223 -2.03 -6.39 -12.88
C ASP A 223 -1.85 -4.93 -12.42
N CYS A 224 -1.17 -4.14 -13.25
CA CYS A 224 -0.78 -2.76 -12.97
C CYS A 224 -1.52 -1.76 -13.87
N GLY A 225 -1.74 -0.53 -13.37
CA GLY A 225 -2.16 0.62 -14.18
C GLY A 225 -3.60 0.58 -14.71
N ARG A 226 -4.48 -0.14 -14.01
CA ARG A 226 -5.92 -0.20 -14.25
C ARG A 226 -6.65 1.00 -13.66
N VAL A 227 -6.08 1.64 -12.63
CA VAL A 227 -6.77 2.67 -11.83
C VAL A 227 -5.84 3.83 -11.54
N ASN A 228 -6.37 5.04 -11.68
CA ASN A 228 -5.65 6.28 -11.45
C ASN A 228 -6.23 7.06 -10.27
N PHE A 229 -5.39 7.87 -9.62
CA PHE A 229 -5.86 8.78 -8.58
C PHE A 229 -6.89 9.77 -9.16
N GLY A 230 -7.94 10.08 -8.42
CA GLY A 230 -9.06 10.90 -8.91
C GLY A 230 -10.05 10.19 -9.85
N SER A 231 -9.83 8.92 -10.22
CA SER A 231 -10.75 8.17 -11.09
C SER A 231 -11.96 7.55 -10.37
N LEU A 232 -12.05 7.75 -9.05
CA LEU A 232 -13.07 7.18 -8.19
C LEU A 232 -13.76 8.29 -7.39
N ASN A 233 -15.07 8.14 -7.22
CA ASN A 233 -15.87 8.91 -6.28
C ASN A 233 -16.41 7.97 -5.21
N LEU A 234 -16.20 8.33 -3.94
CA LEU A 234 -16.71 7.61 -2.78
C LEU A 234 -17.90 8.38 -2.20
N ASN A 235 -19.03 7.70 -2.06
CA ASN A 235 -20.17 8.18 -1.32
C ASN A 235 -20.53 7.15 -0.25
N SER A 236 -20.86 7.56 0.97
CA SER A 236 -21.39 6.65 1.99
C SER A 236 -22.91 6.77 2.07
N SER A 237 -23.60 5.69 2.46
CA SER A 237 -25.01 5.80 2.85
C SER A 237 -25.14 6.69 4.10
N PRO A 238 -26.32 7.28 4.38
CA PRO A 238 -26.60 7.83 5.71
C PRO A 238 -26.30 6.74 6.78
N GLY A 239 -25.42 7.03 7.74
CA GLY A 239 -24.90 6.05 8.72
C GLY A 239 -23.71 5.19 8.25
N GLY A 240 -23.22 5.36 7.03
CA GLY A 240 -22.07 4.64 6.45
C GLY A 240 -20.70 5.24 6.77
N GLY A 241 -20.64 6.54 7.10
CA GLY A 241 -19.48 7.19 7.73
C GLY A 241 -19.66 7.27 9.25
N PHE A 242 -18.58 7.15 10.02
CA PHE A 242 -18.59 7.24 11.48
C PHE A 242 -18.79 8.69 12.02
N GLY A 243 -19.40 9.60 11.24
CA GLY A 243 -19.76 10.95 11.66
C GLY A 243 -21.12 10.98 12.37
N ARG A 244 -21.23 11.81 13.42
CA ARG A 244 -22.39 11.97 14.33
C ARG A 244 -23.75 11.76 13.63
N GLY A 245 -24.56 10.90 14.26
CA GLY A 245 -25.91 10.48 13.89
C GLY A 245 -26.63 11.38 12.88
N THR A 246 -26.80 10.87 11.66
CA THR A 246 -27.71 11.45 10.68
C THR A 246 -29.10 10.88 10.90
N ILE A 247 -30.07 11.77 11.13
CA ILE A 247 -31.50 11.46 11.25
C ILE A 247 -31.95 10.72 9.98
N GLY A 248 -32.23 9.42 10.08
CA GLY A 248 -32.75 8.61 8.98
C GLY A 248 -32.17 7.19 8.86
N ALA A 249 -31.03 6.88 9.48
CA ALA A 249 -30.53 5.51 9.53
C ALA A 249 -31.46 4.64 10.38
N ARG A 250 -32.03 3.57 9.81
CA ARG A 250 -32.84 2.62 10.58
C ARG A 250 -31.89 1.71 11.36
N SER A 251 -32.25 1.40 12.60
CA SER A 251 -31.60 0.36 13.38
C SER A 251 -31.61 -0.95 12.57
N GLY A 252 -30.46 -1.35 12.03
CA GLY A 252 -30.31 -2.57 11.21
C GLY A 252 -29.62 -2.36 9.86
N ASP A 253 -29.44 -1.13 9.38
CA ASP A 253 -28.73 -0.87 8.13
C ASP A 253 -27.22 -1.08 8.31
N ARG A 254 -26.65 -2.05 7.57
CA ARG A 254 -25.20 -2.27 7.56
C ARG A 254 -24.50 -1.07 6.91
N PRO A 255 -23.34 -0.61 7.42
CA PRO A 255 -22.57 0.45 6.78
C PRO A 255 -22.26 0.12 5.32
N ARG A 256 -22.53 1.06 4.41
CA ARG A 256 -22.25 0.93 2.98
C ARG A 256 -21.43 2.09 2.43
N TRP A 257 -20.54 1.76 1.51
CA TRP A 257 -19.85 2.72 0.63
C TRP A 257 -20.20 2.43 -0.82
N TYR A 258 -20.60 3.45 -1.56
CA TYR A 258 -20.86 3.44 -2.98
C TYR A 258 -19.67 4.07 -3.70
N ILE A 259 -18.95 3.25 -4.45
CA ILE A 259 -17.79 3.64 -5.24
C ILE A 259 -18.26 3.78 -6.68
N THR A 260 -18.13 4.97 -7.25
CA THR A 260 -18.50 5.25 -8.63
C THR A 260 -17.28 5.70 -9.43
N GLY A 261 -17.35 5.61 -10.76
CA GLY A 261 -16.23 5.90 -11.64
C GLY A 261 -15.62 4.60 -12.20
N ALA A 262 -14.33 4.37 -11.99
CA ALA A 262 -13.63 3.23 -12.59
C ALA A 262 -14.11 1.85 -12.11
N TRP A 263 -14.62 1.70 -10.88
CA TRP A 263 -14.97 0.38 -10.32
C TRP A 263 -16.47 0.06 -10.22
N ASN A 264 -17.30 1.09 -10.05
CA ASN A 264 -18.76 0.96 -9.85
C ASN A 264 -19.10 -0.19 -8.87
N GLU A 265 -18.71 -0.02 -7.61
CA GLU A 265 -18.81 -1.02 -6.55
C GLU A 265 -19.68 -0.53 -5.40
N THR A 266 -20.32 -1.47 -4.70
CA THR A 266 -20.92 -1.22 -3.39
C THR A 266 -20.17 -2.05 -2.37
N TRP A 267 -19.58 -1.40 -1.37
CA TRP A 267 -18.91 -2.07 -0.25
C TRP A 267 -19.87 -2.17 0.91
N VAL A 268 -20.03 -3.38 1.45
CA VAL A 268 -20.97 -3.68 2.52
C VAL A 268 -20.19 -4.29 3.68
N ALA A 269 -20.39 -3.75 4.88
CA ALA A 269 -19.85 -4.37 6.09
C ALA A 269 -20.46 -5.77 6.29
N PRO A 270 -19.71 -6.72 6.89
CA PRO A 270 -20.20 -8.07 7.18
C PRO A 270 -21.48 -8.09 8.03
#